data_AF-A0A6L7NBJ8-F1
#
_entry.id   AF-A0A6L7NBJ8-F1
#
_cell.length_a   1.000
_cell.length_b   1.000
_cell.length_c   1.000
_cell.angle_alpha   90.00
_cell.angle_beta   90.00
_cell.angle_gamma   90.00
#
_symmetry.space_group_name_H-M   'P 1'
#
loop_
_entity.id
_entity.type
_entity.pdbx_description
1 polymer ?
#
loop_
_entity_poly.entity_id
_entity_poly.type
_entity_poly.pdbx_seq_one_letter_code
_entity_poly.pdbx_strand_id
1 'polypeptide(L)' 'MADILGLDALLGQMMTALGLAMVAGNGFAMWKHARGEGPEGAKGAYRPGRVRFLLGVGLVISIWGLAGILT' A
#
# COMPACT_ATOMS: atom_id res chain seq x y z
N MET A 1 8.26 -13.67 25.00
CA MET A 1 6.92 -13.05 25.23
C MET A 1 6.27 -12.65 23.91
N ALA A 2 6.95 -11.88 23.03
CA ALA A 2 6.43 -11.52 21.70
C ALA A 2 6.16 -12.74 20.79
N ASP A 3 7.08 -13.71 20.74
CA ASP A 3 6.90 -14.98 20.03
C ASP A 3 5.70 -15.82 20.54
N ILE A 4 5.47 -15.84 21.85
CA ILE A 4 4.38 -16.61 22.48
C ILE A 4 2.99 -16.09 22.05
N LEU A 5 2.89 -14.80 21.76
CA LEU A 5 1.66 -14.16 21.30
C LEU A 5 1.58 -14.07 19.77
N GLY A 6 2.59 -14.57 19.03
CA GLY A 6 2.67 -14.49 17.58
C GLY A 6 2.70 -13.05 17.04
N LEU A 7 3.16 -12.09 17.86
CA LEU A 7 3.07 -10.66 17.53
C LEU A 7 3.96 -10.28 16.34
N ASP A 8 5.08 -10.95 16.15
CA ASP A 8 6.00 -10.68 15.03
C ASP A 8 5.37 -11.07 13.68
N ALA A 9 4.75 -12.25 13.62
CA ALA A 9 4.00 -12.69 12.44
C ALA A 9 2.77 -11.80 12.18
N LEU A 10 2.06 -11.39 13.24
CA LEU A 10 0.92 -10.48 13.12
C LEU A 10 1.36 -9.11 12.58
N LEU A 11 2.47 -8.57 13.09
CA LEU A 11 3.04 -7.30 12.62
C LEU A 11 3.45 -7.40 11.15
N GLY A 12 4.13 -8.48 10.77
CA GLY A 12 4.49 -8.75 9.37
C GLY A 12 3.27 -8.80 8.45
N GLN A 13 2.21 -9.50 8.86
CA GLN A 13 0.94 -9.58 8.12
C GLN A 13 0.26 -8.22 7.98
N MET A 14 0.20 -7.43 9.06
CA MET A 14 -0.39 -6.09 9.04
C MET A 14 0.39 -5.15 8.12
N MET A 15 1.71 -5.16 8.19
CA MET A 15 2.56 -4.35 7.31
C MET A 15 2.39 -4.76 5.85
N THR A 16 2.36 -6.06 5.57
CA THR A 16 2.10 -6.58 4.22
C THR A 16 0.75 -6.11 3.69
N ALA A 17 -0.32 -6.27 4.49
CA ALA A 17 -1.67 -5.86 4.11
C ALA A 17 -1.76 -4.34 3.87
N LEU A 18 -1.13 -3.54 4.72
CA LEU A 18 -1.09 -2.08 4.58
C LEU A 18 -0.37 -1.66 3.29
N GLY A 19 0.81 -2.24 3.03
CA GLY A 19 1.56 -1.98 1.80
C GLY A 19 0.74 -2.33 0.56
N LEU A 20 0.08 -3.49 0.56
CA LEU A 20 -0.77 -3.94 -0.54
C LEU A 20 -1.98 -3.01 -0.74
N ALA A 21 -2.60 -2.55 0.35
CA ALA A 21 -3.70 -1.59 0.28
C ALA A 21 -3.25 -0.25 -0.35
N MET A 22 -2.05 0.22 0.01
CA MET A 22 -1.47 1.41 -0.61
C MET A 22 -1.21 1.19 -2.10
N VAL A 23 -0.63 0.04 -2.48
CA VAL A 23 -0.35 -0.27 -3.89
C VAL A 23 -1.64 -0.36 -4.69
N ALA A 24 -2.63 -1.10 -4.19
CA ALA A 24 -3.92 -1.26 -4.86
C ALA A 24 -4.66 0.07 -5.00
N GLY A 25 -4.76 0.87 -3.93
CA GLY A 25 -5.47 2.15 -3.97
C GLY A 25 -4.82 3.18 -4.91
N ASN A 26 -3.50 3.31 -4.85
CA ASN A 26 -2.77 4.24 -5.72
C ASN A 26 -2.70 3.74 -7.18
N GLY A 27 -2.57 2.43 -7.38
CA GLY A 27 -2.61 1.80 -8.70
C GLY A 27 -3.98 1.98 -9.37
N PHE A 28 -5.05 1.78 -8.60
CA PHE A 28 -6.41 2.03 -9.07
C PHE A 28 -6.66 3.51 -9.41
N ALA A 29 -6.18 4.43 -8.58
CA ALA A 29 -6.26 5.86 -8.87
C ALA A 29 -5.49 6.23 -10.14
N MET A 30 -4.32 5.63 -10.37
CA MET A 30 -3.54 5.83 -11.59
C MET A 30 -4.27 5.29 -12.83
N TRP A 31 -4.90 4.11 -12.72
CA TRP A 31 -5.67 3.52 -13.80
C TRP A 31 -6.90 4.35 -14.17
N LYS A 32 -7.67 4.83 -13.18
CA LYS A 32 -8.79 5.76 -13.44
C LYS A 32 -8.34 7.05 -14.08
N HIS A 33 -7.25 7.64 -13.58
CA HIS A 33 -6.69 8.84 -14.17
C HIS A 33 -6.25 8.64 -15.63
N ALA A 34 -5.65 7.49 -15.95
CA ALA A 34 -5.27 7.13 -17.31
C ALA A 34 -6.48 7.00 -18.26
N ARG A 35 -7.67 6.69 -17.72
CA ARG A 35 -8.94 6.66 -18.46
C ARG A 35 -9.63 8.03 -18.56
N GLY A 36 -9.02 9.08 -18.00
CA GLY A 36 -9.62 10.42 -17.92
C GLY A 36 -10.69 10.54 -16.84
N GLU A 37 -10.88 9.51 -16.01
CA GLU A 37 -11.85 9.52 -14.91
C GLU A 37 -11.21 10.19 -13.69
N GLY A 38 -11.80 11.32 -13.26
CA GLY A 38 -11.46 12.00 -12.01
C GLY A 38 -12.25 11.43 -10.83
N PRO A 39 -11.80 11.66 -9.59
CA PRO A 39 -12.56 11.24 -8.42
C PRO A 39 -13.89 12.00 -8.33
N GLU A 40 -15.00 11.28 -8.47
CA GLU A 40 -16.35 11.82 -8.33
C GLU A 40 -16.56 12.36 -6.91
N GLY A 41 -17.00 13.61 -6.79
CA GLY A 41 -17.27 14.26 -5.50
C GLY A 41 -16.04 14.67 -4.68
N ALA A 42 -14.81 14.47 -5.16
CA ALA A 42 -13.61 14.86 -4.43
C ALA A 42 -13.10 16.25 -4.83
N LYS A 43 -12.80 17.10 -3.84
CA LYS A 43 -12.28 18.46 -4.04
C LYS A 43 -10.79 18.54 -4.44
N GLY A 44 -10.14 17.41 -4.70
CA GLY A 44 -8.69 17.33 -4.89
C GLY A 44 -8.29 16.98 -6.32
N ALA A 45 -7.34 17.72 -6.88
CA ALA A 45 -6.70 17.39 -8.15
C ALA A 45 -5.82 16.12 -8.02
N TYR A 46 -5.78 15.32 -9.09
CA TYR A 46 -4.87 14.18 -9.17
C TYR A 46 -3.41 14.65 -9.16
N ARG A 47 -2.58 14.07 -8.28
CA ARG A 47 -1.16 14.43 -8.11
C ARG A 47 -0.27 13.24 -8.49
N PRO A 48 0.20 13.15 -9.75
CA PRO A 48 0.90 11.97 -10.26
C PRO A 48 2.17 11.64 -9.47
N GLY A 49 2.92 12.67 -9.03
CA GLY A 49 4.12 12.47 -8.21
C GLY A 49 3.83 11.78 -6.88
N ARG A 50 2.75 12.19 -6.19
CA ARG A 50 2.34 11.58 -4.92
C ARG A 50 1.92 10.11 -5.12
N VAL A 51 1.15 9.83 -6.17
CA VAL A 51 0.67 8.47 -6.46
C VAL A 51 1.83 7.51 -6.72
N ARG A 52 2.82 7.93 -7.52
CA ARG A 52 4.03 7.13 -7.79
C ARG A 52 4.88 6.91 -6.54
N PHE A 53 5.05 7.95 -5.72
CA PHE A 53 5.75 7.82 -4.45
C PHE A 53 5.07 6.82 -3.50
N LEU A 54 3.75 6.95 -3.32
CA LEU A 54 2.98 6.06 -2.47
C LEU A 54 2.92 4.62 -3.00
N LEU A 55 2.92 4.42 -4.32
CA LEU A 55 3.10 3.10 -4.94
C LEU A 55 4.45 2.49 -4.56
N GLY A 56 5.53 3.26 -4.68
CA GLY A 56 6.87 2.80 -4.30
C GLY A 56 6.98 2.45 -2.81
N VAL A 57 6.49 3.34 -1.94
CA VAL A 57 6.45 3.09 -0.49
C VAL A 57 5.62 1.85 -0.15
N GLY A 58 4.44 1.72 -0.75
CA GLY A 58 3.58 0.54 -0.54
C GLY A 58 4.27 -0.76 -0.94
N LEU A 59 4.99 -0.78 -2.08
CA LEU A 59 5.76 -1.94 -2.51
C LEU A 59 6.88 -2.29 -1.54
N VAL A 60 7.64 -1.30 -1.07
CA VAL A 60 8.74 -1.51 -0.10
C VAL A 60 8.20 -2.11 1.20
N ILE A 61 7.11 -1.54 1.74
CA ILE A 61 6.49 -2.03 2.97
C ILE A 61 5.93 -3.44 2.78
N SER A 62 5.26 -3.71 1.66
CA SER A 62 4.73 -5.06 1.36
C SER A 62 5.84 -6.10 1.28
N ILE A 63 6.93 -5.79 0.58
CA ILE A 63 8.07 -6.70 0.42
C ILE A 63 8.74 -6.94 1.77
N TRP A 64 8.94 -5.89 2.56
CA TRP A 64 9.56 -6.00 3.88
C TRP A 64 8.69 -6.80 4.86
N GLY A 65 7.39 -6.52 4.92
CA GLY A 65 6.44 -7.27 5.75
C GLY A 65 6.37 -8.73 5.33
N LEU A 66 6.32 -9.01 4.03
CA LEU A 66 6.29 -10.37 3.51
C LEU A 66 7.59 -11.12 3.82
N ALA A 67 8.75 -10.46 3.64
CA ALA A 67 10.03 -11.04 4.00
C ALA A 67 10.07 -11.39 5.49
N GLY A 68 9.61 -10.50 6.38
CA GLY A 68 9.56 -10.75 7.82
C GLY A 68 8.58 -11.84 8.27
N ILE A 69 7.64 -12.26 7.42
CA ILE A 69 6.80 -13.45 7.68
C ILE A 69 7.54 -14.73 7.24
N LEU A 70 8.34 -14.63 6.18
CA LEU A 70 8.99 -15.78 5.53
C LEU A 70 10.37 -16.12 6.11
N THR A 71 11.02 -15.19 6.81
CA THR A 71 12.32 -15.34 7.49
C THR A 71 12.16 -15.40 8.99
#